data_AF-A0A267T2Z6-F1
#
_entry.id   AF-A0A267T2Z6-F1
#
_cell.length_a   1.000
_cell.length_b   1.000
_cell.length_c   1.000
_cell.angle_alpha   90.00
_cell.angle_beta   90.00
_cell.angle_gamma   90.00
#
_symmetry.space_group_name_H-M   'P 1'
#
loop_
_entity.id
_entity.type
_entity.pdbx_description
1 polymer ?
#
loop_
_entity_poly.entity_id
_entity_poly.type
_entity_poly.pdbx_seq_one_letter_code
_entity_poly.pdbx_strand_id
1 'polypeptide(L)' 'MIRKFNILLLLLGLNCVYAHAQNVQVSIRELRNAKGQVILNIYNSEASYDKEQPLKTFKFDKKML' A
#
# COMPACT_ATOMS: atom_id res chain seq x y z
N MET A 1 43.50 -6.21 14.16
CA MET A 1 42.70 -6.74 13.03
C MET A 1 41.28 -7.17 13.43
N ILE A 2 41.08 -7.73 14.63
CA ILE A 2 39.81 -8.29 15.12
C ILE A 2 38.68 -7.24 15.31
N ARG A 3 38.99 -6.00 15.70
CA ARG A 3 37.98 -4.95 15.96
C ARG A 3 37.23 -4.48 14.70
N LYS A 4 37.88 -4.50 13.53
CA LYS A 4 37.25 -4.08 12.25
C LYS A 4 36.27 -5.15 11.73
N PHE A 5 36.54 -6.42 12.01
CA PHE A 5 35.70 -7.54 11.63
C PHE A 5 34.36 -7.53 12.38
N ASN A 6 34.37 -7.15 13.67
CA ASN A 6 33.16 -7.09 14.49
C ASN A 6 32.23 -5.93 14.07
N ILE A 7 32.79 -4.80 13.63
CA ILE A 7 32.01 -3.65 13.14
C ILE A 7 31.33 -3.98 11.80
N LEU A 8 32.00 -4.75 10.95
CA LEU A 8 31.44 -5.19 9.66
C LEU A 8 30.23 -6.12 9.84
N LEU A 9 30.30 -7.06 10.78
CA LEU A 9 29.18 -7.95 11.11
C LEU A 9 27.97 -7.19 11.67
N LEU A 10 28.20 -6.15 12.47
CA LEU A 10 27.13 -5.32 13.04
C LEU A 10 26.40 -4.50 11.96
N LEU A 11 27.13 -3.97 10.98
CA LEU A 11 26.57 -3.21 9.85
C LEU A 11 25.75 -4.10 8.88
N LEU A 12 26.16 -5.36 8.70
CA LEU A 12 25.43 -6.31 7.86
C LEU A 12 24.08 -6.74 8.50
N GLY A 13 24.01 -6.85 9.83
CA GLY A 13 22.78 -7.22 10.54
C GLY A 13 21.65 -6.18 10.48
N LEU A 14 21.99 -4.89 10.31
CA LEU A 14 21.00 -3.80 10.30
C LEU A 14 20.24 -3.66 8.98
N ASN A 15 20.69 -4.31 7.90
CA ASN A 15 20.05 -4.20 6.58
C ASN A 15 18.93 -5.24 6.36
N CYS A 16 18.79 -6.25 7.23
CA CYS A 16 17.76 -7.29 7.09
C CYS A 16 16.36 -6.86 7.55
N VAL A 17 16.20 -5.67 8.15
CA VAL A 17 14.92 -5.23 8.74
C VAL A 17 14.03 -4.49 7.72
N TYR A 18 14.58 -4.11 6.57
CA TYR A 18 13.88 -3.29 5.59
C TYR A 18 13.37 -4.13 4.42
N ALA A 19 12.14 -4.62 4.55
CA ALA A 19 11.15 -4.81 3.45
C ALA A 19 10.18 -5.95 3.76
N HIS A 20 9.48 -5.91 4.90
CA HIS A 20 8.26 -6.71 5.03
C HIS A 20 7.09 -5.87 4.51
N ALA A 21 6.96 -5.77 3.19
CA ALA A 21 5.77 -5.20 2.56
C ALA A 21 4.59 -6.12 2.91
N GLN A 22 3.77 -5.69 3.87
CA GLN A 22 2.60 -6.45 4.28
C GLN A 22 1.58 -6.39 3.14
N ASN A 23 1.40 -7.51 2.43
CA ASN A 23 0.29 -7.67 1.51
C ASN A 23 -1.01 -7.68 2.32
N VAL A 24 -1.68 -6.52 2.42
CA VAL A 24 -2.96 -6.39 3.12
C VAL A 24 -4.08 -6.71 2.14
N GLN A 25 -4.78 -7.83 2.37
CA GLN A 25 -5.99 -8.15 1.64
C GLN A 25 -7.17 -7.36 2.22
N VAL A 26 -7.74 -6.45 1.43
CA VAL A 26 -8.94 -5.68 1.82
C VAL A 26 -10.16 -6.28 1.11
N SER A 27 -11.17 -6.67 1.89
CA SER A 27 -12.45 -7.18 1.37
C SER A 27 -13.57 -6.22 1.72
N ILE A 28 -14.21 -5.66 0.69
CA ILE A 28 -15.41 -4.82 0.83
C ILE A 28 -16.61 -5.73 0.56
N ARG A 29 -17.37 -6.09 1.60
CA ARG A 29 -18.50 -7.03 1.49
C ARG A 29 -19.79 -6.37 1.03
N GLU A 30 -20.07 -5.17 1.49
CA GLU A 30 -21.28 -4.43 1.14
C GLU A 30 -20.97 -2.95 0.94
N LEU A 31 -21.54 -2.38 -0.12
CA LEU A 31 -21.53 -0.95 -0.34
C LEU A 31 -22.94 -0.51 -0.76
N ARG A 32 -23.60 0.24 0.12
CA ARG A 32 -24.97 0.75 -0.10
C ARG A 32 -24.90 2.19 -0.57
N ASN A 33 -25.02 2.40 -1.88
CA ASN A 33 -25.10 3.73 -2.49
C ASN A 33 -26.38 3.84 -3.33
N ALA A 34 -27.15 4.91 -3.13
CA ALA A 34 -28.34 5.24 -3.92
C ALA A 34 -28.03 5.55 -5.40
N LYS A 35 -26.82 6.04 -5.68
CA LYS A 35 -26.38 6.52 -7.02
C LYS A 35 -25.76 5.43 -7.91
N GLY A 36 -25.76 4.17 -7.48
CA GLY A 36 -25.45 3.03 -8.36
C GLY A 36 -24.02 2.97 -8.91
N GLN A 37 -23.04 3.68 -8.33
CA GLN A 37 -21.64 3.60 -8.77
C GLN A 37 -20.69 3.65 -7.58
N VAL A 38 -19.58 2.93 -7.69
CA VAL A 38 -18.46 2.93 -6.75
C VAL A 38 -17.20 3.26 -7.51
N ILE A 39 -16.42 4.22 -7.02
CA ILE A 39 -15.10 4.55 -7.54
C ILE A 39 -14.09 4.27 -6.42
N LEU A 40 -13.16 3.36 -6.67
CA LEU A 40 -12.07 3.03 -5.76
C LEU A 40 -10.76 3.59 -6.32
N ASN A 41 -10.22 4.58 -5.64
CA ASN A 41 -8.93 5.19 -5.96
C ASN A 41 -7.86 4.64 -5.01
N ILE A 42 -6.78 4.12 -5.58
CA ILE A 42 -5.60 3.64 -4.86
C ILE A 42 -4.52 4.69 -4.97
N TYR A 43 -4.02 5.15 -3.83
CA TYR A 43 -2.92 6.11 -3.72
C TYR A 43 -1.71 5.40 -3.11
N ASN A 44 -0.52 5.79 -3.55
CA ASN A 44 0.75 5.25 -3.07
C ASN A 44 1.45 6.16 -2.04
N SER A 45 0.88 7.34 -1.77
CA SER A 45 1.38 8.29 -0.79
C SER A 45 0.26 9.23 -0.33
N GLU A 46 0.45 9.86 0.82
CA GLU A 46 -0.42 10.92 1.30
C GLU A 46 -0.40 12.13 0.35
N ALA A 47 0.79 12.52 -0.14
CA ALA A 47 0.92 13.61 -1.09
C ALA A 47 0.16 13.37 -2.42
N SER A 48 0.03 12.11 -2.87
CA SER A 48 -0.77 11.77 -4.06
C SER A 48 -2.26 11.74 -3.76
N TYR A 49 -2.66 11.46 -2.51
CA TYR A 49 -4.04 11.63 -2.05
C TYR A 49 -4.46 13.10 -2.00
N ASP A 50 -3.64 13.97 -1.38
CA ASP A 50 -3.92 15.40 -1.24
C ASP A 50 -4.04 16.14 -2.58
N LYS A 51 -3.29 15.67 -3.59
CA LYS A 51 -3.34 16.18 -4.96
C LYS A 51 -4.40 15.52 -5.83
N GLU A 52 -5.17 14.58 -5.28
CA GLU A 52 -6.14 13.75 -5.99
C GLU A 52 -5.55 13.04 -7.23
N GLN A 53 -4.32 12.53 -7.12
CA GLN A 53 -3.60 11.83 -8.19
C GLN A 53 -3.50 10.32 -7.88
N PRO A 54 -4.55 9.53 -8.15
CA PRO A 54 -4.53 8.10 -7.87
C PRO A 54 -3.52 7.37 -8.74
N LEU A 55 -2.83 6.40 -8.14
CA LEU A 55 -2.02 5.42 -8.87
C LEU A 55 -2.90 4.51 -9.72
N LYS A 56 -4.09 4.14 -9.20
CA LYS A 56 -5.04 3.28 -9.91
C LYS A 56 -6.46 3.60 -9.50
N THR A 57 -7.35 3.62 -10.48
CA THR A 57 -8.79 3.81 -10.26
C THR A 57 -9.56 2.62 -10.79
N PHE A 58 -10.47 2.10 -9.98
CA PHE A 58 -11.46 1.10 -10.39
C PHE A 58 -12.85 1.71 -10.29
N LYS A 59 -13.65 1.52 -11.33
CA LYS A 59 -15.03 1.95 -11.38
C LYS A 59 -15.91 0.71 -11.45
N PHE A 60 -16.85 0.63 -10.52
CA PHE A 60 -17.85 -0.42 -10.46
C PHE A 60 -19.21 0.24 -10.60
N ASP A 61 -19.81 0.09 -11.77
CA ASP A 61 -21.19 0.45 -11.96
C ASP A 61 -22.07 -0.68 -11.39
N LYS A 62 -23.04 -0.30 -10.55
CA LYS A 62 -24.06 -1.21 -10.06
C LYS A 62 -24.82 -1.69 -11.29
N LYS A 63 -24.71 -2.99 -11.60
CA LYS A 63 -25.60 -3.59 -12.59
C LYS A 63 -27.02 -3.40 -12.09
N MET A 64 -27.85 -2.69 -12.86
CA MET A 64 -29.29 -2.80 -12.69
C MET A 64 -29.62 -4.27 -12.94
N LEU A 65 -30.10 -4.94 -11.91
CA LEU A 65 -30.76 -6.24 -12.04
C LEU A 65 -32.09 -6.03 -12.76
#